data_AF-A0A9E3BEU3-F1
#
_entry.id   AF-A0A9E3BEU3-F1
#
_cell.length_a   1.000
_cell.length_b   1.000
_cell.length_c   1.000
_cell.angle_alpha   90.00
_cell.angle_beta   90.00
_cell.angle_gamma   90.00
#
_symmetry.space_group_name_H-M   'P 1'
#
loop_
_entity.id
_entity.type
_entity.pdbx_description
1 polymer ?
#
loop_
_entity_poly.entity_id
_entity_poly.type
_entity_poly.pdbx_seq_one_letter_code
_entity_poly.pdbx_strand_id
1 'polypeptide(L)'
;MALNRNQSRTLQRQIDLTTAVCQERLLSTHVRHVLALVDLVSDQLPFDSALDIYVRVLRLTPEQARNVGSRSLAALGKRAGLPDVSELDLEGLGEARDEQDDAPDTEISGGGRFDAVFSRVRRRIKGRVHDDLRHRINLAGARAEDDIFRTHVENSLIFAKALADEMQLADAVELYLETMVIPEGVSDVIFNRALRTVADDVLPPVTSGRDQRREVVEPVPGGITAATVEPGA
;
A
#
# COMPACT_ATOMS: atom_id res chain seq x y z
N MET A 1 -0.96 40.59 -21.71
CA MET A 1 -1.14 40.32 -20.27
C MET A 1 -2.29 39.37 -19.93
N ALA A 2 -3.42 39.35 -20.65
CA ALA A 2 -4.55 38.45 -20.33
C ALA A 2 -4.27 36.96 -20.62
N LEU A 3 -3.48 36.65 -21.66
CA LEU A 3 -3.12 35.27 -22.05
C LEU A 3 -2.34 34.52 -20.97
N ASN A 4 -1.29 35.11 -20.38
CA ASN A 4 -0.51 34.48 -19.30
C ASN A 4 -1.34 34.18 -18.04
N ARG A 5 -2.33 35.02 -17.71
CA ARG A 5 -3.21 34.74 -16.56
C ARG A 5 -4.16 33.58 -16.82
N ASN A 6 -4.62 33.42 -18.07
CA ASN A 6 -5.49 32.31 -18.43
C ASN A 6 -4.73 30.98 -18.49
N GLN A 7 -3.50 30.98 -18.99
CA GLN A 7 -2.62 29.80 -18.95
C GLN A 7 -2.30 29.39 -17.51
N SER A 8 -1.89 30.35 -16.66
CA SER A 8 -1.63 30.09 -15.23
C SER A 8 -2.86 29.53 -14.49
N ARG A 9 -4.08 30.02 -14.78
CA ARG A 9 -5.32 29.47 -14.19
C ARG A 9 -5.64 28.06 -14.70
N THR A 10 -5.38 27.78 -15.97
CA THR A 10 -5.64 26.46 -16.56
C THR A 10 -4.67 25.43 -15.98
N LEU A 11 -3.39 25.77 -15.91
CA LEU A 11 -2.37 24.96 -15.26
C LEU A 11 -2.70 24.71 -13.78
N GLN A 12 -3.07 25.76 -13.02
CA GLN A 12 -3.45 25.59 -11.62
C GLN A 12 -4.65 24.65 -11.48
N ARG A 13 -5.68 24.79 -12.32
CA ARG A 13 -6.84 23.91 -12.30
C ARG A 13 -6.46 22.46 -12.61
N GLN A 14 -5.50 22.25 -13.51
CA GLN A 14 -5.01 20.93 -13.86
C GLN A 14 -4.19 20.29 -12.72
N ILE A 15 -3.36 21.08 -12.04
CA ILE A 15 -2.66 20.69 -10.82
C ILE A 15 -3.68 20.28 -9.74
N ASP A 16 -4.68 21.12 -9.47
CA ASP A 16 -5.70 20.85 -8.45
C ASP A 16 -6.47 19.56 -8.76
N LEU A 17 -6.90 19.39 -10.02
CA LEU A 17 -7.63 18.20 -10.47
C LEU A 17 -6.78 16.94 -10.33
N THR A 18 -5.54 16.98 -10.80
CA THR A 18 -4.66 15.81 -10.80
C THR A 18 -4.23 15.45 -9.38
N THR A 19 -4.02 16.45 -8.52
CA THR A 19 -3.79 16.27 -7.07
C THR A 19 -4.97 15.55 -6.44
N ALA A 20 -6.21 15.99 -6.69
CA ALA A 20 -7.41 15.35 -6.16
C ALA A 20 -7.51 13.87 -6.61
N VAL A 21 -7.21 13.57 -7.87
CA VAL A 21 -7.16 12.18 -8.38
C VAL A 21 -6.10 11.37 -7.64
N CYS A 22 -4.90 11.92 -7.44
CA CYS A 22 -3.82 11.22 -6.73
C CYS A 22 -4.19 10.95 -5.26
N GLN A 23 -4.78 11.93 -4.57
CA GLN A 23 -5.29 11.78 -3.20
C GLN A 23 -6.36 10.70 -3.12
N GLU A 24 -7.29 10.67 -4.08
CA GLU A 24 -8.33 9.64 -4.16
C GLU A 24 -7.73 8.23 -4.32
N ARG A 25 -6.72 8.07 -5.18
CA ARG A 25 -6.04 6.77 -5.37
C ARG A 25 -5.30 6.31 -4.11
N LEU A 26 -4.66 7.22 -3.39
CA LEU A 26 -4.00 6.91 -2.11
C LEU A 26 -5.02 6.50 -1.05
N LEU A 27 -6.09 7.28 -0.91
CA LEU A 27 -7.16 6.98 0.02
C LEU A 27 -7.83 5.62 -0.28
N SER A 28 -8.10 5.34 -1.56
CA SER A 28 -8.59 4.03 -2.01
C SER A 28 -7.64 2.88 -1.66
N THR A 29 -6.32 3.11 -1.76
CA THR A 29 -5.32 2.12 -1.35
C THR A 29 -5.38 1.87 0.16
N HIS A 30 -5.44 2.92 0.98
CA HIS A 30 -5.60 2.75 2.42
C HIS A 30 -6.88 1.97 2.79
N VAL A 31 -8.02 2.32 2.18
CA VAL A 31 -9.30 1.64 2.45
C VAL A 31 -9.20 0.16 2.11
N ARG A 32 -8.60 -0.19 0.97
CA ARG A 32 -8.38 -1.60 0.59
C ARG A 32 -7.56 -2.35 1.65
N HIS A 33 -6.50 -1.74 2.18
CA HIS A 33 -5.66 -2.36 3.20
C HIS A 33 -6.32 -2.42 4.58
N VAL A 34 -7.13 -1.43 4.96
CA VAL A 34 -7.93 -1.49 6.19
C VAL A 34 -8.91 -2.65 6.12
N LEU A 35 -9.67 -2.77 5.02
CA LEU A 35 -10.62 -3.87 4.85
C LEU A 35 -9.91 -5.23 4.88
N ALA A 36 -8.78 -5.36 4.18
CA ALA A 36 -7.99 -6.60 4.20
C ALA A 36 -7.44 -6.92 5.60
N LEU A 37 -7.03 -5.90 6.38
CA LEU A 37 -6.60 -6.09 7.76
C LEU A 37 -7.77 -6.53 8.64
N VAL A 38 -8.94 -5.89 8.51
CA VAL A 38 -10.16 -6.24 9.24
C VAL A 38 -10.56 -7.68 8.95
N ASP A 39 -10.59 -8.08 7.68
CA ASP A 39 -10.88 -9.47 7.29
C ASP A 39 -9.82 -10.45 7.85
N LEU A 40 -8.54 -10.03 7.99
CA LEU A 40 -7.46 -10.85 8.54
C LEU A 40 -7.56 -11.05 10.07
N VAL A 41 -8.14 -10.09 10.79
CA VAL A 41 -8.17 -10.08 12.27
C VAL A 41 -9.58 -10.14 12.87
N SER A 42 -10.62 -10.31 12.05
CA SER A 42 -12.04 -10.22 12.46
C SER A 42 -12.40 -11.14 13.61
N ASP A 43 -11.80 -12.32 13.68
CA ASP A 43 -12.07 -13.32 14.73
C ASP A 43 -11.47 -12.91 16.10
N GLN A 44 -10.59 -11.92 16.12
CA GLN A 44 -9.79 -11.53 17.27
C GLN A 44 -9.98 -10.08 17.69
N LEU A 45 -10.30 -9.19 16.75
CA LEU A 45 -10.43 -7.76 16.98
C LEU A 45 -11.65 -7.18 16.26
N PRO A 46 -12.43 -6.31 16.93
CA PRO A 46 -13.47 -5.55 16.25
C PRO A 46 -12.87 -4.52 15.30
N PHE A 47 -13.71 -4.02 14.37
CA PHE A 47 -13.32 -3.06 13.33
C PHE A 47 -12.57 -1.85 13.89
N ASP A 48 -13.12 -1.16 14.90
CA ASP A 48 -12.52 0.06 15.45
C ASP A 48 -11.11 -0.18 15.99
N SER A 49 -10.89 -1.32 16.66
CA SER A 49 -9.57 -1.71 17.16
C SER A 49 -8.58 -2.00 16.03
N ALA A 50 -9.02 -2.64 14.94
CA ALA A 50 -8.18 -2.89 13.78
C ALA A 50 -7.81 -1.57 13.06
N LEU A 51 -8.77 -0.65 12.94
CA LEU A 51 -8.55 0.68 12.37
C LEU A 51 -7.57 1.51 13.20
N ASP A 52 -7.72 1.53 14.52
CA ASP A 52 -6.79 2.23 15.43
C ASP A 52 -5.36 1.71 15.32
N ILE A 53 -5.21 0.37 15.21
CA ILE A 53 -3.90 -0.25 14.99
C ILE A 53 -3.34 0.20 13.65
N TYR A 54 -4.12 0.18 12.57
CA TYR A 54 -3.69 0.60 11.25
C TYR A 54 -3.23 2.07 11.21
N VAL A 55 -4.05 2.96 11.78
CA VAL A 55 -3.76 4.41 11.90
C VAL A 55 -2.44 4.62 12.62
N ARG A 56 -2.19 3.88 13.71
CA ARG A 56 -0.95 4.01 14.48
C ARG A 56 0.26 3.43 13.75
N VAL A 57 0.11 2.26 13.12
CA VAL A 57 1.20 1.58 12.40
C VAL A 57 1.68 2.43 11.23
N LEU A 58 0.75 2.98 10.43
CA LEU A 58 1.09 3.82 9.28
C LEU A 58 1.17 5.32 9.60
N ARG A 59 1.02 5.69 10.88
CA ARG A 59 1.14 7.08 11.36
C ARG A 59 0.26 8.07 10.59
N LEU A 60 -0.99 7.70 10.33
CA LEU A 60 -1.91 8.56 9.58
C LEU A 60 -2.22 9.83 10.37
N THR A 61 -2.40 10.95 9.65
CA THR A 61 -2.87 12.19 10.26
C THR A 61 -4.33 12.03 10.73
N PRO A 62 -4.82 12.88 11.66
CA PRO A 62 -6.22 12.81 12.10
C PRO A 62 -7.22 12.93 10.95
N GLU A 63 -6.90 13.73 9.94
CA GLU A 63 -7.74 13.88 8.74
C GLU A 63 -7.75 12.61 7.89
N GLN A 64 -6.58 12.04 7.60
CA GLN A 64 -6.46 10.78 6.87
C GLN A 64 -7.19 9.66 7.60
N ALA A 65 -7.01 9.54 8.91
CA ALA A 65 -7.67 8.54 9.74
C ALA A 65 -9.21 8.64 9.64
N ARG A 66 -9.76 9.85 9.72
CA ARG A 66 -11.21 10.09 9.54
C ARG A 66 -11.68 9.66 8.15
N ASN A 67 -10.99 10.10 7.09
CA ASN A 67 -11.37 9.79 5.71
C ASN A 67 -11.31 8.28 5.42
N VAL A 68 -10.25 7.61 5.87
CA VAL A 68 -10.08 6.15 5.73
C VAL A 68 -11.16 5.41 6.53
N GLY A 69 -11.40 5.81 7.78
CA GLY A 69 -12.40 5.19 8.65
C GLY A 69 -13.81 5.29 8.07
N SER A 70 -14.25 6.50 7.71
CA SER A 70 -15.58 6.73 7.12
C SER A 70 -15.80 5.94 5.83
N ARG A 71 -14.81 5.89 4.93
CA ARG A 71 -14.93 5.12 3.69
C ARG A 71 -14.88 3.61 3.91
N SER A 72 -14.11 3.15 4.87
CA SER A 72 -14.05 1.72 5.21
C SER A 72 -15.38 1.25 5.79
N LEU A 73 -16.00 2.04 6.67
CA LEU A 73 -17.35 1.80 7.18
C LEU A 73 -18.39 1.82 6.05
N ALA A 74 -18.34 2.81 5.15
CA ALA A 74 -19.25 2.87 4.01
C ALA A 74 -19.10 1.64 3.10
N ALA A 75 -17.87 1.16 2.86
CA ALA A 75 -17.61 -0.04 2.09
C ALA A 75 -18.12 -1.32 2.79
N LEU A 76 -17.96 -1.43 4.11
CA LEU A 76 -18.53 -2.53 4.90
C LEU A 76 -20.06 -2.50 4.89
N GLY A 77 -20.67 -1.32 4.99
CA GLY A 77 -22.11 -1.17 4.90
C GLY A 77 -22.67 -1.65 3.57
N LYS A 78 -22.02 -1.28 2.46
CA LYS A 78 -22.35 -1.80 1.12
C LYS A 78 -22.20 -3.32 1.03
N ARG A 79 -21.16 -3.90 1.64
CA ARG A 79 -20.98 -5.37 1.72
C ARG A 79 -22.09 -6.05 2.54
N ALA A 80 -22.59 -5.38 3.57
CA ALA A 80 -23.66 -5.87 4.42
C ALA A 80 -25.07 -5.65 3.85
N GLY A 81 -25.19 -5.04 2.66
CA GLY A 81 -26.47 -4.75 2.02
C GLY A 81 -27.22 -3.57 2.63
N LEU A 82 -26.54 -2.65 3.33
CA LEU A 82 -27.15 -1.38 3.71
C LEU A 82 -27.45 -0.57 2.43
N PRO A 83 -28.68 -0.04 2.27
CA PRO A 83 -29.07 0.73 1.10
C PRO A 83 -28.17 1.96 0.93
N ASP A 84 -27.98 2.39 -0.32
CA ASP A 84 -27.27 3.64 -0.59
C ASP A 84 -28.07 4.78 0.07
N VAL A 85 -27.37 5.81 0.59
CA VAL A 85 -28.05 6.99 1.17
C VAL A 85 -28.97 7.65 0.13
N SER A 86 -28.64 7.49 -1.15
CA SER A 86 -29.44 7.92 -2.30
C SER A 86 -30.76 7.15 -2.47
N GLU A 87 -30.88 5.97 -1.85
CA GLU A 87 -32.04 5.06 -1.89
C GLU A 87 -32.83 5.06 -0.57
N LEU A 88 -32.35 5.76 0.45
CA LEU A 88 -33.07 5.92 1.72
C LEU A 88 -34.23 6.90 1.55
N ASP A 89 -35.45 6.37 1.52
CA ASP A 89 -36.68 7.16 1.59
C ASP A 89 -36.83 7.74 3.01
N LEU A 90 -36.55 9.04 3.15
CA LEU A 90 -36.48 9.76 4.43
C LEU A 90 -37.88 10.08 5.02
N GLU A 91 -38.97 9.65 4.39
CA GLU A 91 -40.34 9.94 4.85
C GLU A 91 -40.83 9.07 6.03
N GLY A 92 -40.07 8.04 6.44
CA GLY A 92 -40.54 7.01 7.39
C GLY A 92 -39.94 6.97 8.81
N LEU A 93 -39.04 7.88 9.20
CA LEU A 93 -38.33 7.80 10.50
C LEU A 93 -39.11 8.40 11.69
N GLY A 94 -40.38 8.02 11.81
CA GLY A 94 -41.20 8.22 13.00
C GLY A 94 -41.39 6.91 13.74
N GLU A 95 -40.85 6.85 14.96
CA GLU A 95 -41.18 5.88 16.03
C GLU A 95 -40.66 4.43 15.88
N ALA A 96 -39.54 4.16 16.54
CA ALA A 96 -39.31 2.86 17.17
C ALA A 96 -38.78 3.09 18.59
N ARG A 97 -39.62 2.69 19.55
CA ARG A 97 -39.47 2.79 21.01
C ARG A 97 -38.47 1.77 21.56
N ASP A 98 -38.02 2.11 22.76
CA ASP A 98 -37.33 1.27 23.74
C ASP A 98 -37.94 -0.12 23.90
N GLU A 99 -37.09 -1.16 23.89
CA GLU A 99 -37.35 -2.42 24.59
C GLU A 99 -36.07 -2.86 25.31
N GLN A 100 -36.20 -2.81 26.63
CA GLN A 100 -35.28 -3.18 27.67
C GLN A 100 -35.45 -4.69 27.91
N ASP A 101 -34.36 -5.45 27.96
CA ASP A 101 -34.45 -6.89 28.26
C ASP A 101 -33.42 -7.31 29.32
N ASP A 102 -33.92 -8.15 30.22
CA ASP A 102 -33.44 -8.45 31.57
C ASP A 102 -32.16 -9.30 31.62
N ALA A 103 -31.31 -9.03 32.61
CA ALA A 103 -30.15 -9.85 32.96
C ALA A 103 -30.44 -10.72 34.19
N PRO A 104 -30.24 -12.05 34.15
CA PRO A 104 -30.17 -12.85 35.36
C PRO A 104 -28.72 -12.96 35.88
N ASP A 105 -28.56 -12.69 37.17
CA ASP A 105 -27.40 -13.07 37.97
C ASP A 105 -27.22 -14.59 37.98
N THR A 106 -26.00 -15.05 37.75
CA THR A 106 -25.59 -16.41 38.12
C THR A 106 -24.14 -16.39 38.61
N GLU A 107 -23.98 -16.30 39.93
CA GLU A 107 -22.75 -16.66 40.62
C GLU A 107 -22.47 -18.15 40.43
N ILE A 108 -21.31 -18.50 39.86
CA ILE A 108 -20.74 -19.84 39.97
C ILE A 108 -19.40 -19.74 40.69
N SER A 109 -19.45 -20.06 41.98
CA SER A 109 -18.28 -20.39 42.80
C SER A 109 -17.90 -21.85 42.56
N GLY A 110 -16.63 -22.12 42.23
CA GLY A 110 -16.07 -23.48 42.25
C GLY A 110 -14.93 -23.71 41.25
N GLY A 111 -13.67 -23.60 41.69
CA GLY A 111 -12.50 -23.83 40.82
C GLY A 111 -11.19 -24.08 41.57
N GLY A 112 -11.15 -25.08 42.44
CA GLY A 112 -9.95 -25.47 43.18
C GLY A 112 -8.85 -26.08 42.29
N ARG A 113 -7.59 -25.65 42.52
CA ARG A 113 -6.27 -26.25 42.16
C ARG A 113 -5.97 -26.67 40.70
N PHE A 114 -6.95 -27.05 39.87
CA PHE A 114 -6.79 -27.30 38.43
C PHE A 114 -6.75 -26.02 37.60
N ASP A 115 -7.45 -24.98 38.06
CA ASP A 115 -7.53 -23.67 37.38
C ASP A 115 -6.18 -22.91 37.37
N ALA A 116 -5.32 -23.14 38.37
CA ALA A 116 -3.97 -22.56 38.45
C ALA A 116 -2.96 -23.18 37.45
N VAL A 117 -3.27 -24.36 36.90
CA VAL A 117 -2.46 -25.04 35.87
C VAL A 117 -3.01 -24.73 34.48
N PHE A 118 -4.34 -24.76 34.31
CA PHE A 118 -5.01 -24.33 33.08
C PHE A 118 -4.84 -22.83 32.80
N SER A 119 -4.79 -21.97 33.81
CA SER A 119 -4.48 -20.53 33.63
C SER A 119 -3.07 -20.27 33.12
N ARG A 120 -2.06 -21.10 33.46
CA ARG A 120 -0.68 -20.97 32.92
C ARG A 120 -0.59 -21.43 31.47
N VAL A 121 -1.33 -22.49 31.11
CA VAL A 121 -1.45 -22.97 29.73
C VAL A 121 -2.26 -21.97 28.88
N ARG A 122 -3.40 -21.48 29.39
CA ARG A 122 -4.23 -20.43 28.78
C ARG A 122 -3.47 -19.12 28.63
N ARG A 123 -2.63 -18.73 29.60
CA ARG A 123 -1.75 -17.55 29.51
C ARG A 123 -0.66 -17.72 28.45
N ARG A 124 -0.07 -18.91 28.29
CA ARG A 124 0.90 -19.21 27.22
C ARG A 124 0.25 -19.33 25.83
N ILE A 125 -0.96 -19.86 25.74
CA ILE A 125 -1.72 -19.93 24.50
C ILE A 125 -2.18 -18.52 24.11
N LYS A 126 -2.72 -17.74 25.06
CA LYS A 126 -3.06 -16.32 24.85
C LYS A 126 -1.83 -15.49 24.46
N GLY A 127 -0.66 -15.77 25.04
CA GLY A 127 0.61 -15.16 24.65
C GLY A 127 1.00 -15.49 23.20
N ARG A 128 0.99 -16.78 22.82
CA ARG A 128 1.30 -17.21 21.45
C ARG A 128 0.31 -16.69 20.40
N VAL A 129 -0.99 -16.68 20.71
CA VAL A 129 -2.02 -16.07 19.85
C VAL A 129 -1.77 -14.58 19.68
N HIS A 130 -1.35 -13.89 20.74
CA HIS A 130 -1.02 -12.48 20.68
C HIS A 130 0.25 -12.20 19.88
N ASP A 131 1.25 -13.07 19.96
CA ASP A 131 2.48 -12.97 19.17
C ASP A 131 2.22 -13.24 17.68
N ASP A 132 1.40 -14.25 17.37
CA ASP A 132 0.96 -14.54 16.00
C ASP A 132 0.11 -13.41 15.41
N LEU A 133 -0.83 -12.86 16.18
CA LEU A 133 -1.64 -11.71 15.78
C LEU A 133 -0.75 -10.49 15.50
N ARG A 134 0.19 -10.17 16.40
CA ARG A 134 1.16 -9.09 16.19
C ARG A 134 1.99 -9.30 14.94
N HIS A 135 2.44 -10.53 14.70
CA HIS A 135 3.21 -10.86 13.50
C HIS A 135 2.38 -10.62 12.23
N ARG A 136 1.14 -11.11 12.18
CA ARG A 136 0.21 -10.88 11.06
C ARG A 136 -0.06 -9.40 10.82
N ILE A 137 -0.31 -8.63 11.89
CA ILE A 137 -0.49 -7.17 11.82
C ILE A 137 0.74 -6.49 11.22
N ASN A 138 1.95 -6.87 11.66
CA ASN A 138 3.19 -6.29 11.15
C ASN A 138 3.40 -6.59 9.66
N LEU A 139 3.13 -7.83 9.22
CA LEU A 139 3.21 -8.19 7.80
C LEU A 139 2.18 -7.45 6.96
N ALA A 140 0.94 -7.31 7.46
CA ALA A 140 -0.11 -6.55 6.80
C ALA A 140 0.26 -5.05 6.69
N GLY A 141 0.84 -4.49 7.75
CA GLY A 141 1.37 -3.12 7.77
C GLY A 141 2.48 -2.91 6.74
N ALA A 142 3.47 -3.82 6.70
CA ALA A 142 4.57 -3.75 5.73
C ALA A 142 4.06 -3.83 4.28
N ARG A 143 3.09 -4.71 4.02
CA ARG A 143 2.44 -4.79 2.69
C ARG A 143 1.71 -3.50 2.34
N ALA A 144 0.97 -2.92 3.28
CA ALA A 144 0.27 -1.67 3.06
C ALA A 144 1.24 -0.52 2.76
N GLU A 145 2.34 -0.44 3.52
CA GLU A 145 3.38 0.58 3.33
C GLU A 145 4.01 0.48 1.93
N ASP A 146 4.36 -0.72 1.47
CA ASP A 146 4.90 -0.92 0.11
C ASP A 146 3.87 -0.58 -1.00
N ASP A 147 2.62 -0.98 -0.82
CA ASP A 147 1.55 -0.67 -1.79
C ASP A 147 1.22 0.84 -1.83
N ILE A 148 1.30 1.55 -0.69
CA ILE A 148 1.17 3.02 -0.61
C ILE A 148 2.36 3.68 -1.31
N PHE A 149 3.57 3.20 -1.04
CA PHE A 149 4.78 3.69 -1.69
C PHE A 149 4.70 3.53 -3.21
N ARG A 150 4.29 2.35 -3.70
CA ARG A 150 4.06 2.11 -5.13
C ARG A 150 3.01 3.05 -5.70
N THR A 151 1.92 3.29 -4.96
CA THR A 151 0.87 4.23 -5.37
C THR A 151 1.42 5.65 -5.54
N HIS A 152 2.35 6.11 -4.69
CA HIS A 152 3.01 7.39 -4.87
C HIS A 152 3.85 7.46 -6.15
N VAL A 153 4.62 6.41 -6.46
CA VAL A 153 5.39 6.34 -7.72
C VAL A 153 4.46 6.37 -8.95
N GLU A 154 3.37 5.61 -8.93
CA GLU A 154 2.40 5.62 -10.01
C GLU A 154 1.69 6.99 -10.14
N ASN A 155 1.33 7.59 -9.01
CA ASN A 155 0.71 8.90 -8.98
C ASN A 155 1.64 9.99 -9.50
N SER A 156 2.94 9.97 -9.15
CA SER A 156 3.90 10.96 -9.66
C SER A 156 4.05 10.87 -11.18
N LEU A 157 3.98 9.68 -11.76
CA LEU A 157 4.00 9.48 -13.21
C LEU A 157 2.69 9.94 -13.88
N ILE A 158 1.53 9.67 -13.28
CA ILE A 158 0.25 10.20 -13.77
C ILE A 158 0.22 11.72 -13.70
N PHE A 159 0.72 12.28 -12.61
CA PHE A 159 0.84 13.72 -12.41
C PHE A 159 1.75 14.34 -13.47
N ALA A 160 2.93 13.77 -13.69
CA ALA A 160 3.84 14.25 -14.73
C ALA A 160 3.28 14.10 -16.15
N LYS A 161 2.57 13.01 -16.43
CA LYS A 161 1.89 12.82 -17.71
C LYS A 161 0.80 13.88 -17.94
N ALA A 162 0.05 14.24 -16.89
CA ALA A 162 -0.96 15.28 -16.99
C ALA A 162 -0.32 16.63 -17.36
N LEU A 163 0.85 16.95 -16.80
CA LEU A 163 1.53 18.24 -16.99
C LEU A 163 2.57 18.25 -18.13
N ALA A 164 2.61 17.21 -18.96
CA ALA A 164 3.69 17.02 -19.95
C ALA A 164 3.78 18.12 -21.02
N ASP A 165 2.68 18.80 -21.32
CA ASP A 165 2.67 19.92 -22.27
C ASP A 165 3.24 21.23 -21.67
N GLU A 166 3.34 21.30 -20.34
CA GLU A 166 3.65 22.52 -19.61
C GLU A 166 5.03 22.48 -18.93
N MET A 167 5.54 21.28 -18.58
CA MET A 167 6.83 21.11 -17.91
C MET A 167 7.47 19.74 -18.16
N GLN A 168 8.75 19.63 -17.84
CA GLN A 168 9.50 18.38 -17.99
C GLN A 168 9.08 17.35 -16.93
N LEU A 169 9.28 16.07 -17.24
CA LEU A 169 8.97 14.94 -16.36
C LEU A 169 9.53 15.13 -14.94
N ALA A 170 10.82 15.46 -14.83
CA ALA A 170 11.49 15.60 -13.54
C ALA A 170 10.86 16.72 -12.70
N ASP A 171 10.66 17.90 -13.29
CA ASP A 171 10.03 19.06 -12.64
C ASP A 171 8.61 18.73 -12.16
N ALA A 172 7.84 17.99 -12.95
CA ALA A 172 6.48 17.59 -12.57
C ALA A 172 6.45 16.56 -11.44
N VAL A 173 7.42 15.64 -11.40
CA VAL A 173 7.57 14.69 -10.29
C VAL A 173 7.97 15.43 -9.00
N GLU A 174 8.87 16.40 -9.06
CA GLU A 174 9.21 17.23 -7.91
C GLU A 174 7.99 18.02 -7.40
N LEU A 175 7.24 18.65 -8.32
CA LEU A 175 6.01 19.36 -7.99
C LEU A 175 4.97 18.43 -7.33
N TYR A 176 4.85 17.18 -7.78
CA TYR A 176 3.99 16.18 -7.14
C TYR A 176 4.42 15.92 -5.69
N LEU A 177 5.72 15.71 -5.45
CA LEU A 177 6.25 15.40 -4.12
C LEU A 177 6.05 16.58 -3.15
N GLU A 178 6.24 17.81 -3.63
CA GLU A 178 5.96 19.03 -2.87
C GLU A 178 4.46 19.15 -2.57
N THR A 179 3.62 19.04 -3.60
CA THR A 179 2.16 19.19 -3.47
C THR A 179 1.55 18.16 -2.52
N MET A 180 2.08 16.94 -2.53
CA MET A 180 1.64 15.85 -1.65
C MET A 180 2.32 15.87 -0.27
N VAL A 181 3.22 16.83 -0.03
CA VAL A 181 3.96 17.02 1.24
C VAL A 181 4.65 15.73 1.69
N ILE A 182 5.35 15.08 0.76
CA ILE A 182 6.03 13.82 1.02
C ILE A 182 7.32 14.07 1.83
N PRO A 183 7.60 13.30 2.89
CA PRO A 183 8.83 13.44 3.67
C PRO A 183 10.09 13.26 2.80
N GLU A 184 11.09 14.11 3.00
CA GLU A 184 12.32 14.19 2.17
C GLU A 184 12.97 12.82 1.92
N GLY A 185 13.17 12.00 2.97
CA GLY A 185 13.78 10.68 2.82
C GLY A 185 12.96 9.67 1.99
N VAL A 186 11.66 9.89 1.83
CA VAL A 186 10.77 9.07 0.99
C VAL A 186 10.68 9.66 -0.42
N SER A 187 10.72 10.99 -0.53
CA SER A 187 10.68 11.75 -1.77
C SER A 187 11.80 11.33 -2.74
N ASP A 188 13.04 11.22 -2.28
CA ASP A 188 14.17 10.79 -3.10
C ASP A 188 13.95 9.40 -3.71
N VAL A 189 13.40 8.48 -2.92
CA VAL A 189 13.16 7.11 -3.38
C VAL A 189 12.05 7.10 -4.42
N ILE A 190 10.97 7.86 -4.20
CA ILE A 190 9.85 7.97 -5.17
C ILE A 190 10.34 8.61 -6.46
N PHE A 191 11.06 9.72 -6.38
CA PHE A 191 11.64 10.42 -7.53
C PHE A 191 12.48 9.48 -8.39
N ASN A 192 13.45 8.80 -7.77
CA ASN A 192 14.33 7.88 -8.49
C ASN A 192 13.57 6.67 -9.06
N ARG A 193 12.57 6.13 -8.36
CA ARG A 193 11.75 5.02 -8.91
C ARG A 193 10.86 5.47 -10.08
N ALA A 194 10.32 6.68 -10.03
CA ALA A 194 9.56 7.25 -11.14
C ALA A 194 10.45 7.44 -12.37
N LEU A 195 11.61 8.08 -12.22
CA LEU A 195 12.56 8.25 -13.31
C LEU A 195 13.07 6.93 -13.85
N ARG A 196 13.34 5.95 -12.98
CA ARG A 196 13.73 4.60 -13.41
C ARG A 196 12.65 3.95 -14.28
N THR A 197 11.38 4.09 -13.92
CA THR A 197 10.27 3.52 -14.71
C THR A 197 10.30 4.06 -16.14
N VAL A 198 10.53 5.36 -16.31
CA VAL A 198 10.66 5.96 -17.65
C VAL A 198 11.97 5.56 -18.31
N ALA A 199 13.07 5.47 -17.56
CA ALA A 199 14.36 5.03 -18.07
C ALA A 199 14.30 3.60 -18.66
N ASP A 200 13.57 2.69 -18.00
CA ASP A 200 13.36 1.31 -18.47
C ASP A 200 12.62 1.28 -19.83
N ASP A 201 11.86 2.33 -20.18
CA ASP A 201 11.14 2.47 -21.45
C ASP A 201 11.96 3.17 -22.56
N VAL A 202 12.88 4.08 -22.22
CA VAL A 202 13.54 4.98 -23.20
C VAL A 202 15.04 4.76 -23.35
N LEU A 203 15.70 4.15 -22.37
CA LEU A 203 17.14 3.91 -22.41
C LEU A 203 17.45 2.46 -22.84
N PRO A 204 18.60 2.22 -23.48
CA PRO A 204 19.06 0.86 -23.74
C PRO A 204 19.16 0.06 -22.43
N PRO A 205 18.83 -1.25 -22.44
CA PRO A 205 18.99 -2.10 -21.26
C PRO A 205 20.43 -2.05 -20.76
N VAL A 206 20.61 -1.94 -19.44
CA VAL A 206 21.94 -2.00 -18.82
C VAL A 206 22.50 -3.40 -19.06
N THR A 207 23.49 -3.52 -19.96
CA THR A 207 24.20 -4.77 -20.18
C THR A 207 24.89 -5.14 -18.88
N SER A 208 24.36 -6.12 -18.17
CA SER A 208 25.04 -6.67 -17.00
C SER A 208 26.34 -7.31 -17.50
N GLY A 209 27.50 -6.85 -17.02
CA GLY A 209 28.83 -7.34 -17.42
C GLY A 209 29.11 -8.83 -17.19
N ARG A 210 28.09 -9.64 -16.90
CA ARG A 210 28.14 -11.10 -16.93
C ARG A 210 28.05 -11.68 -18.35
N ASP A 211 27.45 -10.98 -19.32
CA ASP A 211 27.41 -11.45 -20.71
C ASP A 211 28.76 -11.26 -21.43
N GLN A 212 29.53 -10.23 -21.08
CA GLN A 212 30.84 -9.97 -21.70
C GLN A 212 31.93 -10.98 -21.32
N ARG A 213 31.72 -11.84 -20.30
CA ARG A 213 32.67 -12.91 -19.94
C ARG A 213 32.45 -14.23 -20.69
N ARG A 214 31.38 -14.36 -21.49
CA ARG A 214 31.08 -15.60 -22.21
C ARG A 214 31.53 -15.60 -23.67
N GLU A 215 31.98 -14.46 -24.20
CA GLU A 215 32.35 -14.30 -25.61
C GLU A 215 33.86 -14.22 -25.90
N VAL A 216 34.72 -14.57 -24.93
CA VAL A 216 36.15 -14.79 -25.20
C VAL A 216 36.46 -16.28 -25.08
N VAL A 217 36.06 -17.05 -26.09
CA VAL A 217 36.70 -18.35 -26.38
C VAL A 217 37.91 -18.03 -27.25
N GLU A 218 39.07 -17.86 -26.62
CA GLU A 218 40.33 -17.79 -27.38
C GLU A 218 40.59 -19.13 -28.09
N PRO A 219 41.07 -19.11 -29.35
CA PRO A 219 41.51 -20.33 -30.03
C PRO A 219 42.79 -20.83 -29.36
N VAL A 220 42.78 -22.09 -28.92
CA VAL A 220 43.96 -22.77 -28.33
C VAL A 220 45.11 -22.78 -29.35
N PRO A 221 46.25 -22.10 -29.11
CA PRO A 221 47.43 -22.21 -29.93
C PRO A 221 48.40 -23.21 -29.29
N GLY A 222 48.50 -24.40 -29.86
CA GLY A 222 49.40 -25.42 -29.33
C GLY A 222 49.49 -26.62 -30.25
N GLY A 223 50.31 -26.49 -31.28
CA GLY A 223 50.69 -27.61 -32.13
C GLY A 223 51.40 -28.70 -31.32
N ILE A 224 51.10 -29.94 -31.67
CA ILE A 224 52.03 -31.04 -31.54
C ILE A 224 52.44 -31.42 -32.96
N THR A 225 53.67 -31.05 -33.31
CA THR A 225 54.43 -31.60 -34.43
C THR A 225 55.10 -32.90 -33.99
N ALA A 226 54.80 -33.99 -34.69
CA ALA A 226 55.66 -35.15 -34.92
C ALA A 226 54.91 -36.08 -35.89
N ALA A 227 55.47 -36.72 -36.90
CA ALA A 227 56.78 -36.66 -37.52
C ALA A 227 56.63 -37.32 -38.91
N THR A 228 57.45 -36.88 -39.85
CA THR A 228 57.89 -37.52 -41.10
C THR A 228 57.79 -39.05 -41.11
N VAL A 229 57.17 -39.65 -42.16
CA VAL A 229 57.78 -40.64 -43.10
C VAL A 229 56.83 -40.85 -44.29
N GLU A 230 57.28 -40.42 -45.47
CA GLU A 230 57.02 -41.02 -46.79
C GLU A 230 58.36 -40.97 -47.54
N PRO A 231 58.64 -41.76 -48.60
CA PRO A 231 57.84 -42.84 -49.24
C PRO A 231 58.67 -44.10 -49.57
N GLY A 232 58.01 -45.13 -50.13
CA GLY A 232 58.58 -45.90 -51.25
C GLY A 232 58.56 -47.43 -51.16
N ALA A 233 57.57 -48.03 -51.85
CA ALA A 233 57.64 -49.19 -52.76
C ALA A 233 56.33 -49.99 -52.74
#